data_AF-A0A7W7I4H4-F1
#
_entry.id   AF-A0A7W7I4H4-F1
#
_cell.length_a   1.000
_cell.length_b   1.000
_cell.length_c   1.000
_cell.angle_alpha   90.00
_cell.angle_beta   90.00
_cell.angle_gamma   90.00
#
_symmetry.space_group_name_H-M   'P 1'
#
loop_
_entity.id
_entity.type
_entity.pdbx_description
1 polymer ?
#
loop_
_entity_poly.entity_id
_entity_poly.type
_entity_poly.pdbx_seq_one_letter_code
_entity_poly.pdbx_strand_id
1 'polypeptide(L)'
;MFDDESASEALERIDDWERSIARRAEQAQALARRAAEMSATARSRDGLVEVTVGAEGQIARLHLDEQTRQQPAAATARQIMQTLRAARAQLIRQFDEVTAETVGADSETGRMLTAGLRRRLGDEAP
;
A
#
# COMPACT_ATOMS: atom_id res chain seq x y z
N MET A 1 5.07 -43.45 35.18
CA MET A 1 5.24 -43.51 33.72
C MET A 1 4.30 -42.52 33.03
N PHE A 2 4.01 -41.35 33.63
CA PHE A 2 2.98 -40.42 33.13
C PHE A 2 3.49 -38.98 32.93
N ASP A 3 4.79 -38.72 33.09
CA ASP A 3 5.35 -37.37 32.95
C ASP A 3 5.90 -37.09 31.53
N ASP A 4 6.34 -38.13 30.81
CA ASP A 4 7.06 -37.99 29.52
C ASP A 4 6.13 -37.65 28.34
N GLU A 5 4.91 -38.21 28.33
CA GLU A 5 3.89 -37.95 27.30
C GLU A 5 3.37 -36.50 27.36
N SER A 6 3.17 -35.98 28.58
CA SER A 6 2.71 -34.59 28.79
C SER A 6 3.76 -33.54 28.44
N ALA A 7 5.05 -33.85 28.62
CA ALA A 7 6.16 -32.99 28.24
C ALA A 7 6.36 -32.93 26.72
N SER A 8 6.23 -34.07 26.03
CA SER A 8 6.30 -34.12 24.57
C SER A 8 5.14 -33.34 23.91
N GLU A 9 3.91 -33.52 24.40
CA GLU A 9 2.74 -32.77 23.90
C GLU A 9 2.83 -31.25 24.16
N ALA A 10 3.51 -30.84 25.23
CA ALA A 10 3.76 -29.42 25.50
C ALA A 10 4.80 -28.85 24.52
N LEU A 11 5.86 -29.60 24.21
CA LEU A 11 6.88 -29.21 23.24
C LEU A 11 6.32 -29.15 21.82
N GLU A 12 5.52 -30.12 21.39
CA GLU A 12 4.87 -30.11 20.07
C GLU A 12 3.93 -28.90 19.89
N ARG A 13 3.16 -28.55 20.93
CA ARG A 13 2.32 -27.33 20.90
C ARG A 13 3.11 -26.04 20.80
N ILE A 14 4.28 -25.97 21.44
CA ILE A 14 5.18 -24.81 21.33
C ILE A 14 5.75 -24.75 19.91
N ASP A 15 6.23 -25.87 19.37
CA ASP A 15 6.74 -25.98 18.00
C ASP A 15 5.70 -25.54 16.96
N ASP A 16 4.45 -26.02 17.09
CA ASP A 16 3.38 -25.65 16.18
C ASP A 16 2.98 -24.17 16.31
N TRP A 17 3.01 -23.64 17.54
CA TRP A 17 2.80 -22.21 17.78
C TRP A 17 3.91 -21.37 17.14
N GLU A 18 5.18 -21.73 17.34
CA GLU A 18 6.33 -21.05 16.74
C GLU A 18 6.26 -21.08 15.21
N ARG A 19 5.97 -22.25 14.61
CA ARG A 19 5.77 -22.40 13.17
C ARG A 19 4.62 -21.55 12.65
N SER A 20 3.53 -21.42 13.42
CA SER A 20 2.39 -20.57 13.04
C SER A 20 2.73 -19.08 13.07
N ILE A 21 3.52 -18.63 14.04
CA ILE A 21 3.98 -17.24 14.16
C ILE A 21 4.96 -16.92 13.03
N ALA A 22 5.92 -17.81 12.78
CA ALA A 22 6.91 -17.64 11.71
C ALA A 22 6.22 -17.52 10.34
N ARG A 23 5.26 -18.39 10.03
CA ARG A 23 4.48 -18.32 8.78
C ARG A 23 3.71 -17.00 8.63
N ARG A 24 3.10 -16.51 9.72
CA ARG A 24 2.38 -15.22 9.71
C ARG A 24 3.33 -14.04 9.51
N ALA A 25 4.50 -14.07 10.15
CA ALA A 25 5.52 -13.03 9.99
C ALA A 25 6.06 -12.99 8.55
N GLU A 26 6.31 -14.15 7.95
CA GLU A 26 6.77 -14.26 6.56
C GLU A 26 5.72 -13.72 5.58
N GLN A 27 4.45 -14.09 5.75
CA GLN A 27 3.34 -13.57 4.95
C GLN A 27 3.19 -12.05 5.09
N ALA A 28 3.29 -11.52 6.31
CA ALA A 28 3.26 -10.09 6.56
C ALA A 28 4.44 -9.34 5.89
N GLN A 29 5.64 -9.90 5.93
CA GLN A 29 6.80 -9.32 5.25
C GLN A 29 6.69 -9.37 3.72
N ALA A 30 6.20 -10.47 3.16
CA ALA A 30 5.96 -10.57 1.73
C ALA A 30 4.93 -9.54 1.25
N LEU A 31 3.86 -9.36 2.02
CA LEU A 31 2.85 -8.34 1.76
C LEU A 31 3.43 -6.92 1.89
N ALA A 32 4.25 -6.66 2.91
CA ALA A 32 4.92 -5.38 3.09
C ALA A 32 5.88 -5.04 1.94
N ARG A 33 6.64 -6.01 1.42
CA ARG A 33 7.50 -5.82 0.24
C ARG A 33 6.69 -5.50 -1.01
N ARG A 34 5.66 -6.30 -1.28
CA ARG A 34 4.79 -6.11 -2.44
C ARG A 34 4.06 -4.77 -2.37
N ALA A 35 3.62 -4.37 -1.19
CA ALA A 35 3.07 -3.06 -0.90
C ALA A 35 4.05 -1.91 -1.18
N ALA A 36 5.31 -2.06 -0.76
CA ALA A 36 6.35 -1.04 -0.96
C ALA A 36 6.71 -0.82 -2.44
N GLU A 37 6.50 -1.84 -3.28
CA GLU A 37 6.72 -1.76 -4.74
C GLU A 37 5.51 -1.18 -5.49
N MET A 38 4.37 -0.96 -4.82
CA MET A 38 3.18 -0.43 -5.47
C MET A 38 3.38 1.01 -5.91
N SER A 39 2.85 1.32 -7.08
CA SER A 39 2.75 2.68 -7.58
C SER A 39 1.47 2.85 -8.36
N ALA A 40 0.94 4.07 -8.35
CA ALA A 40 -0.25 4.42 -9.10
C ALA A 40 0.01 5.64 -9.97
N THR A 41 -0.44 5.58 -11.22
CA THR A 41 -0.34 6.67 -12.17
C THR A 41 -1.72 7.21 -12.48
N ALA A 42 -1.89 8.53 -12.39
CA ALA A 42 -3.06 9.23 -12.87
C ALA A 42 -2.68 10.29 -13.90
N ARG A 43 -3.63 10.62 -14.77
CA ARG A 43 -3.49 11.63 -15.81
C ARG A 43 -4.58 12.68 -15.69
N SER A 44 -4.27 13.93 -16.01
CA SER A 44 -5.25 15.01 -16.12
C SER A 44 -6.23 14.74 -17.27
N ARG A 45 -7.41 15.37 -17.22
CA ARG A 45 -8.47 15.17 -18.22
C ARG A 45 -8.05 15.55 -19.65
N ASP A 46 -7.18 16.54 -19.77
CA ASP A 46 -6.62 17.01 -21.04
C ASP A 46 -5.38 16.23 -21.48
N GLY A 47 -4.93 15.26 -20.67
CA GLY A 47 -3.78 14.41 -20.99
C GLY A 47 -2.41 15.04 -20.77
N LEU A 48 -2.34 16.33 -20.41
CA LEU A 48 -1.11 17.10 -20.40
C LEU A 48 -0.25 16.90 -19.14
N VAL A 49 -0.85 16.39 -18.07
CA VAL A 49 -0.16 16.14 -16.81
C VAL A 49 -0.35 14.69 -16.42
N GLU A 50 0.74 14.00 -16.16
CA GLU A 50 0.73 12.64 -15.63
C GLU A 50 1.59 12.56 -14.37
N VAL A 51 1.02 12.01 -13.31
CA VAL A 51 1.66 11.87 -12.00
C VAL A 51 1.65 10.41 -11.60
N THR A 52 2.82 9.89 -11.25
CA THR A 52 2.98 8.58 -10.62
C THR A 52 3.38 8.77 -9.16
N VAL A 53 2.63 8.14 -8.26
CA VAL A 53 2.93 8.11 -6.83
C VAL A 53 3.42 6.73 -6.42
N GLY A 54 4.45 6.70 -5.56
CA GLY A 54 4.94 5.48 -4.94
C GLY A 54 4.15 5.09 -3.70
N ALA A 55 4.46 3.91 -3.16
CA ALA A 55 3.82 3.33 -1.98
C ALA A 55 3.84 4.22 -0.72
N GLU A 56 4.79 5.15 -0.62
CA GLU A 56 4.90 6.06 0.52
C GLU A 56 4.24 7.42 0.27
N GLY A 57 3.56 7.59 -0.87
CA GLY A 57 2.85 8.83 -1.22
C GLY A 57 3.71 9.88 -1.93
N GLN A 58 5.01 9.62 -2.07
CA GLN A 58 5.93 10.48 -2.80
C GLN A 58 5.66 10.45 -4.30
N ILE A 59 5.97 11.54 -5.00
CA ILE A 59 5.94 11.59 -6.45
C ILE A 59 7.15 10.82 -6.99
N ALA A 60 6.90 9.65 -7.58
CA ALA A 60 7.93 8.85 -8.24
C ALA A 60 8.23 9.36 -9.66
N ARG A 61 7.22 9.93 -10.33
CA ARG A 61 7.35 10.53 -11.67
C ARG A 61 6.33 11.63 -11.89
N LEU A 62 6.77 12.72 -12.50
CA LEU A 62 5.92 13.78 -13.03
C LEU A 62 6.27 13.95 -14.51
N HIS A 63 5.27 13.84 -15.38
CA HIS A 63 5.39 14.15 -16.80
C HIS A 63 4.46 15.32 -17.14
N LEU A 64 5.03 16.31 -17.80
CA LEU A 64 4.31 17.46 -18.34
C LEU A 64 4.50 17.43 -19.86
N ASP A 65 3.38 17.38 -20.57
CA ASP A 65 3.40 17.51 -22.02
C ASP A 65 3.82 18.93 -22.41
N GLU A 66 4.47 19.06 -23.56
CA GLU A 66 5.00 20.33 -24.05
C GLU A 66 3.90 21.38 -24.27
N GLN A 67 2.66 20.94 -24.54
CA GLN A 67 1.49 21.81 -24.66
C GLN A 67 1.14 22.55 -23.35
N THR A 68 1.62 22.09 -22.19
CA THR A 68 1.46 22.83 -20.92
C THR A 68 2.05 24.23 -20.96
N ARG A 69 3.04 24.49 -21.82
CA ARG A 69 3.63 25.83 -22.01
C ARG A 69 2.67 26.87 -22.56
N GLN A 70 1.58 26.42 -23.19
CA GLN A 70 0.53 27.29 -23.73
C GLN A 70 -0.53 27.63 -22.67
N GLN A 71 -0.44 27.04 -21.47
CA GLN A 71 -1.38 27.28 -20.38
C GLN A 71 -0.81 28.28 -19.36
N PRO A 72 -1.68 29.03 -18.66
CA PRO A 72 -1.26 29.79 -17.50
C PRO A 72 -0.64 28.86 -16.45
N ALA A 73 0.51 29.23 -15.89
CA ALA A 73 1.20 28.41 -14.87
C ALA A 73 0.28 28.02 -13.68
N ALA A 74 -0.64 28.92 -13.30
CA ALA A 74 -1.63 28.65 -12.26
C ALA A 74 -2.62 27.54 -12.64
N ALA A 75 -2.96 27.38 -13.92
CA ALA A 75 -3.79 26.29 -14.41
C ALA A 75 -3.04 24.96 -14.33
N THR A 76 -1.81 24.91 -14.83
CA THR A 76 -0.93 23.73 -14.75
C THR A 76 -0.71 23.30 -13.30
N ALA A 77 -0.45 24.24 -12.38
CA ALA A 77 -0.30 23.93 -10.96
C ALA A 77 -1.56 23.28 -10.37
N ARG A 78 -2.76 23.80 -10.68
CA ARG A 78 -4.02 23.18 -10.24
C ARG A 78 -4.21 21.77 -10.81
N GLN A 79 -3.85 21.57 -12.08
CA GLN A 79 -3.94 20.26 -12.73
C GLN A 79 -2.98 19.25 -12.11
N ILE A 80 -1.74 19.63 -11.80
CA ILE A 80 -0.78 18.79 -11.09
C ILE A 80 -1.37 18.38 -9.74
N MET A 81 -1.86 19.33 -8.94
CA MET A 81 -2.44 19.02 -7.64
C MET A 81 -3.68 18.12 -7.72
N GLN A 82 -4.53 18.31 -8.73
CA GLN A 82 -5.68 17.44 -8.96
C GLN A 82 -5.27 16.03 -9.38
N THR A 83 -4.29 15.93 -10.27
CA THR A 83 -3.78 14.65 -10.79
C THR A 83 -3.03 13.88 -9.69
N LEU A 84 -2.27 14.56 -8.84
CA LEU A 84 -1.65 13.99 -7.66
C LEU A 84 -2.68 13.38 -6.70
N ARG A 85 -3.76 14.12 -6.39
CA ARG A 85 -4.86 13.59 -5.56
C ARG A 85 -5.51 12.35 -6.20
N ALA A 86 -5.70 12.37 -7.51
CA ALA A 86 -6.26 11.22 -8.24
C ALA A 86 -5.32 10.00 -8.19
N ALA A 87 -4.01 10.20 -8.35
CA ALA A 87 -3.00 9.15 -8.26
C ALA A 87 -2.97 8.52 -6.85
N ARG A 88 -2.97 9.34 -5.79
CA ARG A 88 -3.06 8.86 -4.39
C ARG A 88 -4.33 8.05 -4.14
N ALA A 89 -5.48 8.52 -4.62
CA ALA A 89 -6.75 7.79 -4.50
C ALA A 89 -6.72 6.45 -5.26
N GLN A 90 -6.05 6.39 -6.40
CA GLN A 90 -5.86 5.15 -7.16
C GLN A 90 -4.94 4.16 -6.44
N LEU A 91 -3.86 4.63 -5.82
CA LEU A 91 -2.98 3.80 -5.00
C LEU A 91 -3.74 3.13 -3.86
N ILE A 92 -4.59 3.88 -3.15
CA ILE A 92 -5.43 3.32 -2.07
C ILE A 92 -6.36 2.23 -2.61
N ARG A 93 -7.01 2.45 -3.76
CA ARG A 93 -7.90 1.45 -4.36
C ARG A 93 -7.15 0.16 -4.74
N GLN A 94 -5.98 0.30 -5.38
CA GLN A 94 -5.15 -0.85 -5.73
C GLN A 94 -4.66 -1.60 -4.49
N PHE A 95 -4.31 -0.88 -3.43
CA PHE A 95 -3.90 -1.49 -2.18
C PHE A 95 -5.03 -2.26 -1.50
N ASP A 96 -6.24 -1.70 -1.50
CA ASP A 96 -7.44 -2.35 -0.97
C ASP A 96 -7.74 -3.65 -1.75
N GLU A 97 -7.56 -3.65 -3.08
CA GLU A 97 -7.73 -4.83 -3.95
C GLU A 97 -6.70 -5.93 -3.66
N VAL A 98 -5.40 -5.59 -3.62
CA VAL A 98 -4.32 -6.55 -3.31
C VAL A 98 -4.47 -7.14 -1.90
N THR A 99 -4.89 -6.31 -0.95
CA THR A 99 -5.15 -6.74 0.43
C THR A 99 -6.33 -7.71 0.49
N ALA A 100 -7.41 -7.42 -0.25
CA ALA A 100 -8.57 -8.29 -0.34
C ALA A 100 -8.24 -9.67 -0.92
N GLU A 101 -7.40 -9.73 -1.96
CA GLU A 101 -6.94 -10.99 -2.57
C GLU A 101 -6.05 -11.83 -1.64
N THR A 102 -5.25 -11.18 -0.78
CA THR A 102 -4.22 -11.88 0.02
C THR A 102 -4.74 -12.38 1.36
N VAL A 103 -5.47 -11.54 2.09
CA VAL A 103 -5.90 -11.81 3.49
C VAL A 103 -7.42 -11.75 3.66
N GLY A 104 -8.17 -11.40 2.61
CA GLY A 104 -9.61 -11.14 2.67
C GLY A 104 -9.88 -9.69 3.12
N ALA A 105 -10.79 -9.01 2.40
CA ALA A 105 -11.08 -7.58 2.57
C ALA A 105 -11.53 -7.18 4.00
N ASP A 106 -12.13 -8.13 4.74
CA ASP A 106 -12.66 -7.92 6.09
C ASP A 106 -11.76 -8.45 7.21
N SER A 107 -10.59 -8.99 6.88
CA SER A 107 -9.62 -9.40 7.90
C SER A 107 -9.15 -8.22 8.72
N GLU A 108 -8.94 -8.42 10.02
CA GLU A 108 -8.35 -7.42 10.91
C GLU A 108 -7.01 -6.92 10.38
N THR A 109 -6.18 -7.84 9.86
CA THR A 109 -4.90 -7.55 9.23
C THR A 109 -5.04 -6.64 8.02
N GLY A 110 -5.99 -6.92 7.11
CA GLY A 110 -6.20 -6.08 5.92
C GLY A 110 -6.63 -4.67 6.29
N ARG A 111 -7.55 -4.53 7.25
CA ARG A 111 -8.00 -3.22 7.74
C ARG A 111 -6.87 -2.42 8.39
N MET A 112 -6.01 -3.06 9.17
CA MET A 112 -4.84 -2.39 9.78
C MET A 112 -3.86 -1.88 8.74
N LEU A 113 -3.58 -2.67 7.71
CA LEU A 113 -2.66 -2.30 6.62
C LEU A 113 -3.20 -1.13 5.80
N THR A 114 -4.47 -1.19 5.39
CA THR A 114 -5.13 -0.10 4.67
C THR A 114 -5.18 1.18 5.52
N ALA A 115 -5.48 1.07 6.82
CA ALA A 115 -5.49 2.22 7.72
C ALA A 115 -4.09 2.86 7.86
N GLY A 116 -3.04 2.04 7.93
CA GLY A 116 -1.65 2.50 7.93
C GLY A 116 -1.28 3.26 6.66
N LEU A 117 -1.65 2.73 5.49
CA LEU A 117 -1.42 3.41 4.21
C LEU A 117 -2.19 4.73 4.12
N ARG A 118 -3.48 4.74 4.48
CA ARG A 118 -4.30 5.96 4.45
C ARG A 118 -3.75 7.05 5.37
N ARG A 119 -3.23 6.68 6.55
CA ARG A 119 -2.55 7.61 7.44
C ARG A 119 -1.29 8.17 6.79
N ARG A 120 -0.42 7.33 6.24
CA ARG A 120 0.83 7.78 5.58
C ARG A 120 0.57 8.72 4.39
N LEU A 121 -0.44 8.41 3.57
CA LEU A 121 -0.83 9.24 2.43
C LEU A 121 -1.58 10.52 2.83
N GLY A 122 -2.12 10.57 4.05
CA GLY A 122 -2.88 11.70 4.61
C GLY A 122 -2.05 12.62 5.51
N ASP A 123 -1.00 12.11 6.17
CA ASP A 123 -0.05 12.87 7.01
C ASP A 123 0.82 13.83 6.17
N GLU A 124 0.84 13.68 4.84
CA GLU A 124 1.60 14.55 3.93
C GLU A 124 0.79 15.80 3.48
N ALA A 125 0.08 16.43 4.41
CA ALA A 125 -0.50 17.76 4.23
C ALA A 125 -0.55 18.55 5.55
N PRO A 126 -0.17 19.84 5.47
CA PRO A 126 1.17 20.41 5.72
C PRO A 126 1.66 20.34 7.17
#